data_AF-A0A9D8VVF3-F1
#
_entry.id   AF-A0A9D8VVF3-F1
#
_cell.length_a   1.000
_cell.length_b   1.000
_cell.length_c   1.000
_cell.angle_alpha   90.00
_cell.angle_beta   90.00
_cell.angle_gamma   90.00
#
_symmetry.space_group_name_H-M   'P 1'
#
loop_
_entity.id
_entity.type
_entity.pdbx_description
1 polymer ?
#
loop_
_entity_poly.entity_id
_entity_poly.type
_entity_poly.pdbx_seq_one_letter_code
_entity_poly.pdbx_strand_id
1 'polypeptide(L)'
;MTKAPKTKSSPADLNGKTQARPGEAGKDIGKLTEHELSRIVTFLKAMRAPFDDIVPGARHDAYWNIVLELAASYVSQRPLDQSSLIAASGASYGTGNRIVSRMIGDGLIRKVPRGPRHKTAFLEPSDELLDEFVRYAVEVKSLLARTFGLRSGGETEEYYFGGSYFASHIIAPLSGGDIDVDALRNIRFLLNDDNYFASMRDMWSDFRTDFGRRSSFDLRRLPELYDQAQAAFHQPDAGYDVVAINMPWLGRFASEGLLADLGEVLEGAAINPLDFHPSVWGTGRWNGRQYGIPIYCTIEILTARRDLFEDAGLRFPATCEQLLDAADVLHRPDQGQYGIVWNGARGMPIAHSFMFMLASHGSSVIDIPRRGENWTDTFDAANLVLNINSEAGLEVVDYMQRLVACSPPDIAEIDWNQRIDYFISGRAAMAYCWTMRAARFEHELASKVKRKVEYLPPPARSERASTAPVGGFLLTIPATHTLERQKQIIDAIAWMASPEAMKAHVKNGFPVAPRFSVCADPEALSSSPIVRFVDRLARHQKLNTWSRPPVPGYMEIERVLGEEIHDAVFHGKKPRTALADAEARILGGIHGSASHTQRETSNRRRA
;
A
#
# COMPACT_ATOMS: atom_id res chain seq x y z
N MET A 1 64.67 -41.91 -40.49
CA MET A 1 65.11 -40.94 -41.52
C MET A 1 64.04 -40.95 -42.61
N THR A 2 63.32 -39.90 -43.00
CA THR A 2 63.29 -38.48 -42.67
C THR A 2 62.12 -37.88 -43.48
N LYS A 3 61.59 -36.75 -43.01
CA LYS A 3 60.72 -35.77 -43.72
C LYS A 3 59.19 -35.97 -43.61
N ALA A 4 58.63 -35.08 -42.78
CA ALA A 4 57.24 -34.67 -42.70
C ALA A 4 56.69 -34.18 -44.06
N PRO A 5 55.38 -34.35 -44.34
CA PRO A 5 54.76 -33.76 -45.50
C PRO A 5 54.17 -32.37 -45.20
N LYS A 6 54.36 -31.52 -46.19
CA LYS A 6 53.94 -30.12 -46.33
C LYS A 6 52.43 -29.95 -46.16
N THR A 7 52.03 -29.01 -45.31
CA THR A 7 50.70 -28.40 -45.30
C THR A 7 50.55 -27.48 -46.51
N LYS A 8 49.52 -27.72 -47.32
CA LYS A 8 49.05 -26.81 -48.38
C LYS A 8 48.11 -25.78 -47.78
N SER A 9 48.41 -24.52 -48.06
CA SER A 9 47.58 -23.36 -47.83
C SER A 9 46.56 -23.17 -48.98
N SER A 10 45.30 -22.97 -48.61
CA SER A 10 44.33 -22.16 -49.35
C SER A 10 43.29 -21.61 -48.35
N PRO A 11 42.74 -20.41 -48.57
CA PRO A 11 42.26 -19.53 -47.50
C PRO A 11 40.86 -19.91 -47.00
N ALA A 12 40.72 -20.01 -45.69
CA ALA A 12 39.43 -20.18 -45.02
C ALA A 12 38.98 -18.84 -44.43
N ASP A 13 37.82 -18.40 -44.90
CA ASP A 13 36.80 -17.58 -44.26
C ASP A 13 37.17 -16.77 -43.01
N LEU A 14 37.42 -15.48 -43.23
CA LEU A 14 37.22 -14.42 -42.26
C LEU A 14 35.71 -14.13 -42.15
N ASN A 15 35.02 -14.80 -41.23
CA ASN A 15 33.84 -14.24 -40.56
C ASN A 15 33.42 -15.10 -39.37
N GLY A 16 33.81 -14.65 -38.17
CA GLY A 16 33.51 -15.33 -36.91
C GLY A 16 33.85 -14.45 -35.72
N LYS A 17 33.39 -13.19 -35.72
CA LYS A 17 33.28 -12.36 -34.52
C LYS A 17 31.80 -12.18 -34.21
N THR A 18 31.25 -13.10 -33.43
CA THR A 18 30.01 -12.88 -32.69
C THR A 18 30.29 -11.81 -31.66
N GLN A 19 29.93 -10.56 -31.97
CA GLN A 19 30.01 -9.43 -31.06
C GLN A 19 29.10 -9.72 -29.86
N ALA A 20 29.69 -9.68 -28.67
CA ALA A 20 28.98 -9.65 -27.41
C ALA A 20 27.98 -8.47 -27.41
N ARG A 21 26.77 -8.74 -26.91
CA ARG A 21 25.72 -7.74 -26.71
C ARG A 21 26.25 -6.63 -25.79
N PRO A 22 26.09 -5.34 -26.12
CA PRO A 22 26.45 -4.26 -25.21
C PRO A 22 25.37 -4.15 -24.14
N GLY A 23 25.54 -4.95 -23.10
CA GLY A 23 24.78 -4.92 -21.86
C GLY A 23 25.73 -5.21 -20.72
N GLU A 24 26.70 -4.33 -20.50
CA GLU A 24 27.55 -4.28 -19.31
C GLU A 24 28.46 -3.04 -19.41
N ALA A 25 28.03 -1.97 -18.72
CA ALA A 25 28.75 -0.76 -18.30
C ALA A 25 27.85 0.50 -18.37
N GLY A 26 26.62 0.39 -17.90
CA GLY A 26 25.88 1.56 -17.41
C GLY A 26 26.21 1.72 -15.94
N LYS A 27 26.85 2.82 -15.54
CA LYS A 27 26.80 3.28 -14.15
C LYS A 27 25.33 3.33 -13.75
N ASP A 28 24.96 2.73 -12.62
CA ASP A 28 23.63 2.88 -12.03
C ASP A 28 23.34 4.38 -11.88
N ILE A 29 22.50 4.92 -12.76
CA ILE A 29 21.93 6.26 -12.60
C ILE A 29 20.70 6.02 -11.72
N GLY A 30 20.80 6.42 -10.45
CA GLY A 30 19.77 6.18 -9.42
C GLY A 30 18.34 6.31 -9.95
N LYS A 31 17.58 5.22 -9.89
CA LYS A 31 16.19 5.17 -10.38
C LYS A 31 15.32 6.12 -9.56
N LEU A 32 14.58 7.01 -10.23
CA LEU A 32 13.52 7.80 -9.59
C LEU A 32 12.40 6.89 -9.12
N THR A 33 11.92 7.11 -7.91
CA THR A 33 10.68 6.46 -7.45
C THR A 33 9.46 7.05 -8.17
N GLU A 34 8.34 6.31 -8.25
CA GLU A 34 7.09 6.83 -8.82
C GLU A 34 6.64 8.13 -8.12
N HIS A 35 6.91 8.26 -6.81
CA HIS A 35 6.63 9.47 -6.05
C HIS A 35 7.46 10.68 -6.49
N GLU A 36 8.77 10.50 -6.63
CA GLU A 36 9.64 11.58 -7.09
C GLU A 36 9.25 12.03 -8.49
N LEU A 37 8.86 11.08 -9.36
CA LEU A 37 8.34 11.39 -10.67
C LEU A 37 7.04 12.20 -10.59
N SER A 38 6.10 11.83 -9.71
CA SER A 38 4.87 12.60 -9.48
C SER A 38 5.17 14.04 -9.05
N ARG A 39 6.12 14.23 -8.12
CA ARG A 39 6.46 15.55 -7.59
C ARG A 39 7.19 16.41 -8.61
N ILE A 40 8.04 15.80 -9.43
CA ILE A 40 8.69 16.48 -10.54
C ILE A 40 7.63 16.95 -11.54
N VAL A 41 6.64 16.11 -11.89
CA VAL A 41 5.54 16.51 -12.77
C VAL A 41 4.75 17.69 -12.18
N THR A 42 4.37 17.64 -10.90
CA THR A 42 3.68 18.75 -10.23
C THR A 42 4.53 20.02 -10.21
N PHE A 43 5.82 19.91 -9.87
CA PHE A 43 6.76 21.03 -9.88
C PHE A 43 6.85 21.65 -11.27
N LEU A 44 6.96 20.85 -12.34
CA LEU A 44 7.06 21.32 -13.71
C LEU A 44 5.78 22.06 -14.16
N LYS A 45 4.60 21.56 -13.77
CA LYS A 45 3.32 22.26 -14.00
C LYS A 45 3.29 23.60 -13.25
N ALA A 46 3.61 23.60 -11.96
CA ALA A 46 3.58 24.79 -11.11
C ALA A 46 4.63 25.84 -11.49
N MET A 47 5.81 25.40 -11.95
CA MET A 47 6.89 26.29 -12.38
C MET A 47 6.52 27.02 -13.68
N ARG A 48 5.81 26.36 -14.59
CA ARG A 48 5.41 26.95 -15.88
C ARG A 48 4.23 27.92 -15.74
N ALA A 49 3.30 27.68 -14.82
CA ALA A 49 2.08 28.47 -14.70
C ALA A 49 2.32 29.99 -14.56
N PRO A 50 3.22 30.49 -13.69
CA PRO A 50 3.51 31.93 -13.60
C PRO A 50 4.06 32.52 -14.90
N PHE A 51 4.84 31.75 -15.68
CA PHE A 51 5.33 32.22 -16.97
C PHE A 51 4.18 32.41 -17.97
N ASP A 52 3.29 31.42 -18.04
CA ASP A 52 2.13 31.47 -18.93
C ASP A 52 1.15 32.60 -18.54
N ASP A 53 0.98 32.87 -17.24
CA ASP A 53 0.04 33.88 -16.72
C ASP A 53 0.58 35.32 -16.77
N ILE A 54 1.88 35.51 -16.48
CA ILE A 54 2.47 36.83 -16.25
C ILE A 54 3.11 37.38 -17.53
N VAL A 55 3.71 36.54 -18.37
CA VAL A 55 4.50 37.00 -19.51
C VAL A 55 3.60 37.29 -20.72
N PRO A 56 3.53 38.56 -21.20
CA PRO A 56 2.67 38.90 -22.33
C PRO A 56 3.05 38.13 -23.60
N GLY A 57 2.06 37.48 -24.21
CA GLY A 57 2.25 36.70 -25.44
C GLY A 57 2.82 35.29 -25.21
N ALA A 58 2.97 34.85 -23.97
CA ALA A 58 3.22 33.44 -23.66
C ALA A 58 2.10 32.56 -24.22
N ARG A 59 2.46 31.37 -24.71
CA ARG A 59 1.52 30.35 -25.19
C ARG A 59 1.77 29.07 -24.42
N HIS A 60 0.68 28.38 -24.08
CA HIS A 60 0.76 27.03 -23.54
C HIS A 60 1.50 26.12 -24.53
N ASP A 61 2.48 25.39 -24.03
CA ASP A 61 3.12 24.33 -24.78
C ASP A 61 2.23 23.08 -24.71
N ALA A 62 1.43 22.91 -25.77
CA ALA A 62 0.48 21.81 -25.86
C ALA A 62 1.15 20.43 -25.83
N TYR A 63 2.35 20.30 -26.38
CA TYR A 63 3.08 19.03 -26.37
C TYR A 63 3.61 18.73 -24.97
N TRP A 64 4.21 19.73 -24.32
CA TRP A 64 4.65 19.64 -22.93
C TRP A 64 3.51 19.24 -21.99
N ASN A 65 2.36 19.90 -22.09
CA ASN A 65 1.21 19.61 -21.24
C ASN A 65 0.67 18.18 -21.47
N ILE A 66 0.63 17.72 -22.73
CA ILE A 66 0.26 16.34 -23.06
C ILE A 66 1.23 15.33 -22.42
N VAL A 67 2.55 15.56 -22.52
CA VAL A 67 3.56 14.66 -21.93
C VAL A 67 3.46 14.65 -20.41
N LEU A 68 3.31 15.82 -19.76
CA LEU A 68 3.13 15.89 -18.31
C LEU A 68 1.83 15.21 -17.86
N GLU A 69 0.76 15.31 -18.65
CA GLU A 69 -0.50 14.64 -18.32
C GLU A 69 -0.43 13.13 -18.51
N LEU A 70 0.26 12.64 -19.55
CA LEU A 70 0.54 11.22 -19.74
C LEU A 70 1.40 10.69 -18.59
N ALA A 71 2.47 11.40 -18.21
CA ALA A 71 3.32 11.03 -17.09
C ALA A 71 2.57 11.06 -15.75
N ALA A 72 1.78 12.11 -15.48
CA ALA A 72 0.94 12.22 -14.28
C ALA A 72 -0.09 11.09 -14.23
N SER A 73 -0.81 10.85 -15.33
CA SER A 73 -1.86 9.82 -15.40
C SER A 73 -1.25 8.43 -15.28
N TYR A 74 -0.06 8.23 -15.84
CA TYR A 74 0.72 7.01 -15.64
C TYR A 74 1.09 6.86 -14.17
N VAL A 75 1.76 7.82 -13.54
CA VAL A 75 2.18 7.72 -12.13
C VAL A 75 0.99 7.57 -11.17
N SER A 76 -0.06 8.34 -11.35
CA SER A 76 -1.27 8.30 -10.53
C SER A 76 -2.25 7.22 -10.94
N GLN A 77 -1.90 6.31 -11.88
CA GLN A 77 -2.79 5.26 -12.38
C GLN A 77 -4.21 5.76 -12.69
N ARG A 78 -4.31 6.88 -13.38
CA ARG A 78 -5.59 7.46 -13.78
C ARG A 78 -5.85 7.08 -15.23
N PRO A 79 -6.97 6.42 -15.55
CA PRO A 79 -7.32 6.16 -16.93
C PRO A 79 -7.46 7.47 -17.69
N LEU A 80 -6.82 7.57 -18.85
CA LEU A 80 -6.85 8.77 -19.67
C LEU A 80 -7.54 8.48 -21.00
N ASP A 81 -8.56 9.26 -21.34
CA ASP A 81 -9.18 9.22 -22.66
C ASP A 81 -8.69 10.36 -23.56
N GLN A 82 -9.00 10.25 -24.85
CA GLN A 82 -8.57 11.22 -25.85
C GLN A 82 -9.10 12.62 -25.57
N SER A 83 -10.34 12.75 -25.10
CA SER A 83 -10.95 14.05 -24.82
C SER A 83 -10.27 14.75 -23.65
N SER A 84 -9.95 13.99 -22.59
CA SER A 84 -9.24 14.46 -21.41
C SER A 84 -7.82 14.89 -21.75
N LEU A 85 -7.11 14.13 -22.60
CA LEU A 85 -5.76 14.48 -23.03
C LEU A 85 -5.75 15.72 -23.94
N ILE A 86 -6.76 15.89 -24.81
CA ILE A 86 -6.93 17.09 -25.61
C ILE A 86 -7.21 18.30 -24.71
N ALA A 87 -8.09 18.17 -23.72
CA ALA A 87 -8.37 19.23 -22.76
C ALA A 87 -7.11 19.63 -21.98
N ALA A 88 -6.34 18.64 -21.51
CA ALA A 88 -5.09 18.87 -20.78
C ALA A 88 -4.02 19.59 -21.61
N SER A 89 -4.07 19.52 -22.94
CA SER A 89 -3.12 20.24 -23.81
C SER A 89 -3.19 21.76 -23.66
N GLY A 90 -4.33 22.31 -23.22
CA GLY A 90 -4.57 23.76 -23.19
C GLY A 90 -4.70 24.41 -24.58
N ALA A 91 -4.75 23.61 -25.65
CA ALA A 91 -4.93 24.08 -27.03
C ALA A 91 -6.39 23.93 -27.49
N SER A 92 -6.72 24.55 -28.63
CA SER A 92 -8.01 24.31 -29.29
C SER A 92 -8.18 22.83 -29.63
N TYR A 93 -9.42 22.32 -29.58
CA TYR A 93 -9.72 20.90 -29.82
C TYR A 93 -9.05 20.35 -31.09
N GLY A 94 -9.13 21.07 -32.21
CA GLY A 94 -8.53 20.65 -33.48
C GLY A 94 -7.00 20.61 -33.46
N THR A 95 -6.35 21.46 -32.66
CA THR A 95 -4.90 21.47 -32.48
C THR A 95 -4.45 20.34 -31.56
N GLY A 96 -5.09 20.22 -30.38
CA GLY A 96 -4.81 19.15 -29.43
C GLY A 96 -5.04 17.76 -30.05
N ASN A 97 -6.15 17.57 -30.77
CA ASN A 97 -6.44 16.31 -31.46
C ASN A 97 -5.36 15.93 -32.49
N ARG A 98 -4.82 16.92 -33.22
CA ARG A 98 -3.76 16.69 -34.21
C ARG A 98 -2.45 16.26 -33.56
N ILE A 99 -2.10 16.87 -32.43
CA ILE A 99 -0.89 16.52 -31.66
C ILE A 99 -1.04 15.12 -31.08
N VAL A 100 -2.15 14.82 -30.40
CA VAL A 100 -2.42 13.49 -29.83
C VAL A 100 -2.43 12.41 -30.92
N SER A 101 -3.11 12.66 -32.04
CA SER A 101 -3.14 11.71 -33.17
C SER A 101 -1.77 11.46 -33.77
N ARG A 102 -0.92 12.50 -33.85
CA ARG A 102 0.46 12.37 -34.29
C ARG A 102 1.28 11.53 -33.32
N MET A 103 1.22 11.83 -32.02
CA MET A 103 1.95 11.06 -30.99
C MET A 103 1.53 9.59 -30.93
N ILE A 104 0.26 9.27 -31.22
CA ILE A 104 -0.20 7.89 -31.41
C ILE A 104 0.43 7.28 -32.66
N GLY A 105 0.44 8.00 -33.79
CA GLY A 105 1.04 7.55 -35.04
C GLY A 105 2.55 7.32 -34.95
N ASP A 106 3.25 8.14 -34.14
CA ASP A 106 4.68 8.06 -33.87
C ASP A 106 5.02 6.97 -32.84
N GLY A 107 4.03 6.24 -32.31
CA GLY A 107 4.23 5.18 -31.33
C GLY A 107 4.50 5.66 -29.89
N LEU A 108 4.47 6.97 -29.64
CA LEU A 108 4.74 7.56 -28.33
C LEU A 108 3.59 7.34 -27.33
N ILE A 109 2.35 7.16 -27.83
CA ILE A 109 1.15 6.87 -27.03
C ILE A 109 0.59 5.51 -27.44
N ARG A 110 0.39 4.63 -26.46
CA ARG A 110 -0.27 3.33 -26.63
C ARG A 110 -1.77 3.43 -26.36
N LYS A 111 -2.55 2.62 -27.09
CA LYS A 111 -3.98 2.45 -26.86
C LYS A 111 -4.22 1.17 -26.06
N VAL A 112 -4.75 1.31 -24.85
CA VAL A 112 -5.10 0.18 -23.98
C VAL A 112 -6.59 -0.14 -24.13
N PRO A 113 -6.97 -1.35 -24.58
CA PRO A 113 -8.37 -1.73 -24.74
C PRO A 113 -9.10 -1.67 -23.40
N ARG A 114 -10.33 -1.10 -23.38
CA ARG A 114 -11.17 -1.07 -22.17
C ARG A 114 -11.88 -2.41 -21.89
N GLY A 115 -11.54 -3.47 -22.63
CA GLY A 115 -12.18 -4.78 -22.61
C GLY A 115 -12.70 -5.21 -24.00
N PRO A 116 -13.03 -6.50 -24.18
CA PRO A 116 -13.33 -7.09 -25.49
C PRO A 116 -14.59 -6.54 -26.20
N ARG A 117 -15.45 -5.79 -25.49
CA ARG A 117 -16.70 -5.22 -26.04
C ARG A 117 -16.70 -3.69 -26.17
N HIS A 118 -15.62 -3.01 -25.78
CA HIS A 118 -15.56 -1.56 -25.84
C HIS A 118 -14.87 -1.09 -27.13
N LYS A 119 -15.52 -0.20 -27.88
CA LYS A 119 -14.95 0.44 -29.09
C LYS A 119 -13.92 1.53 -28.76
N THR A 120 -13.81 1.91 -27.49
CA THR A 120 -12.92 2.97 -27.00
C THR A 120 -11.75 2.36 -26.22
N ALA A 121 -10.60 3.02 -26.30
CA ALA A 121 -9.38 2.66 -25.60
C ALA A 121 -8.98 3.76 -24.62
N PHE A 122 -8.25 3.40 -23.56
CA PHE A 122 -7.47 4.35 -22.78
C PHE A 122 -6.16 4.67 -23.50
N LEU A 123 -5.56 5.79 -23.16
CA LEU A 123 -4.27 6.24 -23.65
C LEU A 123 -3.23 6.17 -22.54
N GLU A 124 -2.09 5.57 -22.85
CA GLU A 124 -0.95 5.47 -21.95
C GLU A 124 0.33 5.88 -22.68
N PRO A 125 1.34 6.42 -21.97
CA PRO A 125 2.66 6.59 -22.58
C PRO A 125 3.23 5.23 -23.01
N SER A 126 3.95 5.23 -24.13
CA SER A 126 4.85 4.13 -24.49
C SER A 126 6.00 4.01 -23.49
N ASP A 127 6.63 2.84 -23.43
CA ASP A 127 7.80 2.63 -22.58
C ASP A 127 8.95 3.58 -22.98
N GLU A 128 9.10 3.83 -24.29
CA GLU A 128 10.07 4.79 -24.82
C GLU A 128 9.83 6.23 -24.33
N LEU A 129 8.58 6.73 -24.46
CA LEU A 129 8.23 8.08 -23.99
C LEU A 129 8.44 8.21 -22.48
N LEU A 130 8.09 7.17 -21.73
CA LEU A 130 8.26 7.14 -20.28
C LEU A 130 9.74 7.15 -19.89
N ASP A 131 10.59 6.34 -20.53
CA ASP A 131 12.03 6.26 -20.26
C ASP A 131 12.73 7.59 -20.56
N GLU A 132 12.36 8.26 -21.65
CA GLU A 132 12.85 9.63 -21.96
C GLU A 132 12.35 10.64 -20.92
N PHE A 133 11.09 10.55 -20.49
CA PHE A 133 10.55 11.44 -19.46
C PHE A 133 11.23 11.23 -18.09
N VAL A 134 11.52 9.98 -17.71
CA VAL A 134 12.26 9.66 -16.48
C VAL A 134 13.67 10.22 -16.55
N ARG A 135 14.38 10.10 -17.68
CA ARG A 135 15.68 10.74 -17.90
C ARG A 135 15.60 12.26 -17.75
N TYR A 136 14.60 12.87 -18.38
CA TYR A 136 14.33 14.31 -18.23
C TYR A 136 14.11 14.70 -16.77
N ALA A 137 13.32 13.92 -16.03
CA ALA A 137 13.06 14.14 -14.61
C ALA A 137 14.32 14.02 -13.73
N VAL A 138 15.21 13.05 -14.01
CA VAL A 138 16.51 12.91 -13.32
C VAL A 138 17.38 14.14 -13.51
N GLU A 139 17.39 14.71 -14.73
CA GLU A 139 18.14 15.93 -15.02
C GLU A 139 17.54 17.15 -14.31
N VAL A 140 16.21 17.28 -14.28
CA VAL A 140 15.51 18.34 -13.51
C VAL A 140 15.87 18.23 -12.02
N LYS A 141 15.79 17.03 -11.45
CA LYS A 141 16.19 16.75 -10.06
C LYS A 141 17.64 17.16 -9.80
N SER A 142 18.55 16.78 -10.68
CA SER A 142 19.97 17.11 -10.59
C SER A 142 20.24 18.61 -10.70
N LEU A 143 19.52 19.30 -11.59
CA LEU A 143 19.61 20.75 -11.75
C LEU A 143 19.18 21.48 -10.49
N LEU A 144 18.03 21.11 -9.93
CA LEU A 144 17.51 21.72 -8.70
C LEU A 144 18.46 21.49 -7.53
N ALA A 145 18.98 20.28 -7.37
CA ALA A 145 19.98 19.98 -6.32
C ALA A 145 21.23 20.86 -6.43
N ARG A 146 21.75 21.08 -7.66
CA ARG A 146 22.89 21.99 -7.90
C ARG A 146 22.54 23.44 -7.60
N THR A 147 21.39 23.92 -8.09
CA THR A 147 20.97 25.32 -7.97
C THR A 147 20.73 25.73 -6.51
N PHE A 148 20.16 24.83 -5.70
CA PHE A 148 19.88 25.10 -4.28
C PHE A 148 21.02 24.70 -3.33
N GLY A 149 22.24 24.44 -3.84
CA GLY A 149 23.43 24.24 -3.03
C GLY A 149 23.50 22.91 -2.26
N LEU A 150 22.71 21.91 -2.66
CA LEU A 150 22.64 20.61 -2.00
C LEU A 150 23.68 19.64 -2.58
N ARG A 151 24.98 19.82 -2.30
CA ARG A 151 25.98 18.72 -2.44
C ARG A 151 27.19 18.84 -1.52
N SER A 152 27.54 17.71 -0.89
CA SER A 152 28.91 17.19 -0.69
C SER A 152 28.85 15.70 -0.30
N GLY A 153 29.38 14.79 -1.12
CA GLY A 153 29.52 13.35 -0.81
C GLY A 153 28.68 12.42 -1.70
N GLY A 154 29.02 11.12 -1.74
CA GLY A 154 28.44 10.07 -2.62
C GLY A 154 26.92 9.80 -2.49
N GLU A 155 26.18 10.72 -1.88
CA GLU A 155 24.76 10.65 -1.51
C GLU A 155 23.85 11.33 -2.54
N THR A 156 24.27 11.45 -3.80
CA THR A 156 23.35 11.88 -4.88
C THR A 156 22.17 10.92 -5.07
N GLU A 157 22.31 9.67 -4.62
CA GLU A 157 21.22 8.68 -4.57
C GLU A 157 20.29 8.86 -3.36
N GLU A 158 20.72 9.53 -2.29
CA GLU A 158 19.91 9.76 -1.07
C GLU A 158 19.02 11.01 -1.15
N TYR A 159 19.16 11.79 -2.22
CA TYR A 159 18.33 12.95 -2.45
C TYR A 159 16.90 12.54 -2.81
N TYR A 160 15.97 12.60 -1.86
CA TYR A 160 14.53 12.42 -2.13
C TYR A 160 13.92 13.74 -2.62
N PHE A 161 13.35 13.76 -3.82
CA PHE A 161 12.72 14.96 -4.37
C PHE A 161 11.48 15.34 -3.56
N GLY A 162 11.64 16.27 -2.61
CA GLY A 162 10.63 16.65 -1.62
C GLY A 162 11.01 16.42 -0.16
N GLY A 163 12.10 15.72 0.11
CA GLY A 163 12.61 15.51 1.48
C GLY A 163 13.57 16.60 1.95
N SER A 164 14.33 17.24 1.05
CA SER A 164 15.41 18.16 1.45
C SER A 164 14.97 19.58 1.82
N TYR A 165 13.72 19.97 1.54
CA TYR A 165 13.12 21.18 2.14
C TYR A 165 12.41 20.86 3.48
N PHE A 166 12.33 19.57 3.85
CA PHE A 166 11.79 19.10 5.14
C PHE A 166 12.87 18.54 6.09
N ALA A 167 14.10 18.37 5.62
CA ALA A 167 15.25 18.16 6.48
C ALA A 167 15.54 19.47 7.24
N SER A 168 14.78 19.72 8.32
CA SER A 168 14.91 20.76 9.38
C SER A 168 13.68 21.64 9.64
N HIS A 169 12.45 21.14 9.48
CA HIS A 169 11.31 21.74 10.19
C HIS A 169 10.65 20.70 11.09
N ILE A 170 10.79 20.91 12.39
CA ILE A 170 10.01 20.23 13.42
C ILE A 170 8.57 20.69 13.21
N ILE A 171 7.67 19.78 12.84
CA ILE A 171 6.22 20.08 12.73
C ILE A 171 5.77 20.66 14.07
N ALA A 172 5.13 21.83 14.03
CA ALA A 172 4.68 22.52 15.23
C ALA A 172 3.70 21.65 16.03
N PRO A 173 3.67 21.77 17.38
CA PRO A 173 2.62 21.13 18.15
C PRO A 173 1.25 21.72 17.77
N LEU A 174 0.21 20.89 17.79
CA LEU A 174 -1.17 21.33 17.58
C LEU A 174 -1.49 22.57 18.42
N SER A 175 -1.91 23.66 17.79
CA SER A 175 -2.35 24.87 18.47
C SER A 175 -3.88 24.97 18.44
N GLY A 176 -4.47 25.51 19.53
CA GLY A 176 -5.94 25.57 19.66
C GLY A 176 -6.63 26.53 18.68
N GLY A 177 -5.87 27.34 17.94
CA GLY A 177 -6.38 28.28 16.92
C GLY A 177 -6.41 27.71 15.50
N ASP A 178 -5.87 26.52 15.27
CA ASP A 178 -5.81 25.88 13.95
C ASP A 178 -7.12 25.14 13.57
N ILE A 179 -8.19 25.31 14.36
CA ILE A 179 -9.33 24.39 14.38
C ILE A 179 -10.65 25.18 14.44
N ASP A 180 -11.54 24.93 13.47
CA ASP A 180 -12.96 25.27 13.61
C ASP A 180 -13.63 24.25 14.53
N VAL A 181 -13.64 24.57 15.84
CA VAL A 181 -14.14 23.70 16.91
C VAL A 181 -15.64 23.40 16.75
N ASP A 182 -16.40 24.29 16.11
CA ASP A 182 -17.84 24.13 15.92
C ASP A 182 -18.17 23.10 14.82
N ALA A 183 -17.29 22.96 13.82
CA ALA A 183 -17.43 21.95 12.76
C ALA A 183 -17.29 20.49 13.27
N LEU A 184 -16.42 20.27 14.27
CA LEU A 184 -16.10 18.93 14.79
C LEU A 184 -17.08 18.39 15.83
N ARG A 185 -17.75 19.27 16.60
CA ARG A 185 -18.59 18.89 17.74
C ARG A 185 -19.81 18.03 17.38
N ASN A 186 -20.23 18.04 16.11
CA ASN A 186 -21.44 17.37 15.63
C ASN A 186 -21.14 16.18 14.70
N ILE A 187 -19.92 15.65 14.67
CA ILE A 187 -19.56 14.52 13.82
C ILE A 187 -19.56 13.23 14.63
N ARG A 188 -20.26 12.20 14.15
CA ARG A 188 -20.27 10.86 14.75
C ARG A 188 -19.40 9.89 13.96
N PHE A 189 -18.55 9.16 14.68
CA PHE A 189 -17.54 8.27 14.12
C PHE A 189 -17.84 6.82 14.48
N LEU A 190 -17.79 5.93 13.48
CA LEU A 190 -17.71 4.48 13.66
C LEU A 190 -16.29 4.06 13.30
N LEU A 191 -15.50 3.60 14.27
CA LEU A 191 -14.07 3.29 14.12
C LEU A 191 -13.75 1.87 14.61
N ASN A 192 -12.56 1.38 14.26
CA ASN A 192 -12.09 0.09 14.74
C ASN A 192 -11.63 0.17 16.20
N ASP A 193 -11.92 -0.85 17.00
CA ASP A 193 -11.45 -1.01 18.37
C ASP A 193 -10.01 -1.55 18.37
N ASP A 194 -9.05 -0.66 18.12
CA ASP A 194 -7.62 -0.91 18.25
C ASP A 194 -6.93 0.18 19.08
N ASN A 195 -5.64 -0.04 19.35
CA ASN A 195 -4.85 0.89 20.14
C ASN A 195 -4.78 2.29 19.49
N TYR A 196 -4.73 2.37 18.16
CA TYR A 196 -4.60 3.63 17.44
C TYR A 196 -5.87 4.47 17.57
N PHE A 197 -7.03 3.92 17.23
CA PHE A 197 -8.31 4.62 17.33
C PHE A 197 -8.74 4.87 18.77
N ALA A 198 -8.40 3.99 19.71
CA ALA A 198 -8.61 4.25 21.13
C ALA A 198 -7.79 5.46 21.62
N SER A 199 -6.50 5.52 21.28
CA SER A 199 -5.66 6.67 21.60
C SER A 199 -6.10 7.94 20.90
N MET A 200 -6.55 7.81 19.65
CA MET A 200 -7.09 8.93 18.88
C MET A 200 -8.34 9.52 19.51
N ARG A 201 -9.31 8.68 19.87
CA ARG A 201 -10.50 9.09 20.63
C ARG A 201 -10.10 9.79 21.93
N ASP A 202 -9.19 9.19 22.71
CA ASP A 202 -8.79 9.73 24.02
C ASP A 202 -8.10 11.08 23.86
N MET A 203 -7.17 11.20 22.91
CA MET A 203 -6.48 12.46 22.60
C MET A 203 -7.47 13.55 22.18
N TRP A 204 -8.48 13.22 21.39
CA TRP A 204 -9.46 14.19 20.88
C TRP A 204 -10.57 14.53 21.88
N SER A 205 -10.87 13.64 22.83
CA SER A 205 -11.75 13.97 23.96
C SER A 205 -11.04 14.83 25.00
N ASP A 206 -9.72 14.65 25.18
CA ASP A 206 -8.97 15.29 26.27
C ASP A 206 -8.40 16.68 25.91
N PHE A 207 -8.20 16.97 24.62
CA PHE A 207 -7.65 18.26 24.21
C PHE A 207 -8.59 19.38 24.70
N ARG A 208 -8.01 20.39 25.39
CA ARG A 208 -8.59 21.36 26.34
C ARG A 208 -9.79 22.22 25.88
N THR A 209 -10.45 21.84 24.79
CA THR A 209 -11.53 22.56 24.11
C THR A 209 -12.77 21.69 23.84
N ASP A 210 -12.77 20.41 24.24
CA ASP A 210 -13.93 19.51 24.10
C ASP A 210 -14.34 19.37 22.61
N PHE A 211 -13.38 18.93 21.77
CA PHE A 211 -13.52 18.85 20.30
C PHE A 211 -14.54 17.80 19.86
N GLY A 212 -14.65 16.73 20.63
CA GLY A 212 -15.66 15.71 20.50
C GLY A 212 -15.93 15.09 21.85
N ARG A 213 -17.20 14.83 22.15
CA ARG A 213 -17.54 14.01 23.33
C ARG A 213 -17.01 12.60 23.06
N ARG A 214 -16.50 11.92 24.09
CA ARG A 214 -16.13 10.49 23.99
C ARG A 214 -17.26 9.64 23.37
N SER A 215 -18.52 10.05 23.60
CA SER A 215 -19.73 9.44 23.02
C SER A 215 -19.88 9.58 21.50
N SER A 216 -19.13 10.47 20.86
CA SER A 216 -19.13 10.64 19.40
C SER A 216 -18.34 9.54 18.69
N PHE A 217 -17.53 8.76 19.42
CA PHE A 217 -16.70 7.70 18.87
C PHE A 217 -17.24 6.33 19.30
N ASP A 218 -17.79 5.59 18.34
CA ASP A 218 -18.17 4.19 18.52
C ASP A 218 -17.03 3.30 18.01
N LEU A 219 -16.41 2.55 18.93
CA LEU A 219 -15.33 1.63 18.59
C LEU A 219 -15.86 0.19 18.54
N ARG A 220 -15.62 -0.50 17.42
CA ARG A 220 -16.04 -1.90 17.22
C ARG A 220 -14.89 -2.77 16.75
N ARG A 221 -14.88 -4.02 17.19
CA ARG A 221 -13.93 -5.02 16.67
C ARG A 221 -14.27 -5.35 15.22
N LEU A 222 -13.26 -5.71 14.43
CA LEU A 222 -13.35 -5.92 12.98
C LEU A 222 -14.63 -6.64 12.48
N PRO A 223 -15.06 -7.81 13.02
CA PRO A 223 -16.30 -8.45 12.55
C PRO A 223 -17.54 -7.57 12.77
N GLU A 224 -17.70 -7.02 13.98
CA GLU A 224 -18.82 -6.14 14.32
C GLU A 224 -18.77 -4.80 13.57
N LEU A 225 -17.55 -4.27 13.36
CA LEU A 225 -17.32 -3.05 12.60
C LEU A 225 -17.80 -3.21 11.16
N TYR A 226 -17.54 -4.35 10.54
CA TYR A 226 -17.98 -4.63 9.17
C TYR A 226 -19.51 -4.60 9.06
N ASP A 227 -20.20 -5.33 9.95
CA ASP A 227 -21.65 -5.41 9.96
C ASP A 227 -22.30 -4.04 10.23
N GLN A 228 -21.73 -3.27 11.16
CA GLN A 228 -22.19 -1.92 11.46
C GLN A 228 -21.89 -0.93 10.33
N ALA A 229 -20.74 -1.03 9.67
CA ALA A 229 -20.42 -0.22 8.50
C ALA A 229 -21.44 -0.48 7.38
N GLN A 230 -21.79 -1.75 7.13
CA GLN A 230 -22.81 -2.11 6.16
C GLN A 230 -24.17 -1.47 6.51
N ALA A 231 -24.61 -1.56 7.76
CA ALA A 231 -25.83 -0.89 8.21
C ALA A 231 -25.75 0.64 8.06
N ALA A 232 -24.62 1.23 8.45
CA ALA A 232 -24.39 2.67 8.45
C ALA A 232 -24.45 3.28 7.05
N PHE A 233 -23.92 2.59 6.04
CA PHE A 233 -23.95 3.12 4.68
C PHE A 233 -25.31 2.99 3.98
N HIS A 234 -26.15 2.03 4.40
CA HIS A 234 -27.48 1.83 3.81
C HIS A 234 -28.58 2.65 4.48
N GLN A 235 -28.39 3.07 5.73
CA GLN A 235 -29.41 3.75 6.52
C GLN A 235 -28.98 5.19 6.82
N PRO A 236 -29.60 6.21 6.21
CA PRO A 236 -29.31 7.61 6.49
C PRO A 236 -29.41 7.97 7.99
N ASP A 237 -30.28 7.27 8.72
CA ASP A 237 -30.54 7.48 10.15
C ASP A 237 -29.60 6.69 11.09
N ALA A 238 -28.69 5.85 10.57
CA ALA A 238 -27.72 5.12 11.39
C ALA A 238 -26.82 6.06 12.20
N GLY A 239 -26.76 7.33 11.81
CA GLY A 239 -26.23 8.40 12.64
C GLY A 239 -24.71 8.38 12.74
N TYR A 240 -24.01 7.87 11.72
CA TYR A 240 -22.57 8.04 11.57
C TYR A 240 -22.26 8.96 10.37
N ASP A 241 -21.39 9.92 10.59
CA ASP A 241 -20.89 10.84 9.58
C ASP A 241 -19.59 10.32 8.95
N VAL A 242 -18.76 9.66 9.75
CA VAL A 242 -17.50 9.05 9.32
C VAL A 242 -17.49 7.58 9.72
N VAL A 243 -17.21 6.72 8.76
CA VAL A 243 -17.05 5.28 8.98
C VAL A 243 -15.64 4.88 8.58
N ALA A 244 -14.88 4.33 9.52
CA ALA A 244 -13.59 3.74 9.22
C ALA A 244 -13.80 2.34 8.63
N ILE A 245 -13.22 2.09 7.46
CA ILE A 245 -13.22 0.77 6.84
C ILE A 245 -11.79 0.26 6.71
N ASN A 246 -11.61 -1.05 6.89
CA ASN A 246 -10.34 -1.71 6.57
C ASN A 246 -10.09 -1.56 5.06
N MET A 247 -8.86 -1.26 4.65
CA MET A 247 -8.52 -0.98 3.26
C MET A 247 -9.12 -1.98 2.23
N PRO A 248 -9.10 -3.31 2.45
CA PRO A 248 -9.64 -4.27 1.48
C PRO A 248 -11.17 -4.25 1.32
N TRP A 249 -11.90 -3.60 2.23
CA TRP A 249 -13.36 -3.51 2.14
C TRP A 249 -13.82 -2.44 1.14
N LEU A 250 -12.92 -1.55 0.72
CA LEU A 250 -13.24 -0.40 -0.10
C LEU A 250 -14.02 -0.76 -1.36
N GLY A 251 -13.54 -1.73 -2.14
CA GLY A 251 -14.13 -2.02 -3.44
C GLY A 251 -15.57 -2.48 -3.35
N ARG A 252 -15.96 -3.18 -2.28
CA ARG A 252 -17.36 -3.57 -2.07
C ARG A 252 -18.24 -2.33 -1.93
N PHE A 253 -18.00 -1.51 -0.90
CA PHE A 253 -18.83 -0.34 -0.61
C PHE A 253 -18.78 0.70 -1.74
N ALA A 254 -17.61 0.92 -2.36
CA ALA A 254 -17.49 1.83 -3.50
C ALA A 254 -18.24 1.31 -4.74
N SER A 255 -18.18 0.01 -5.04
CA SER A 255 -18.90 -0.58 -6.19
C SER A 255 -20.43 -0.55 -6.04
N GLU A 256 -20.92 -0.60 -4.79
CA GLU A 256 -22.34 -0.51 -4.45
C GLU A 256 -22.85 0.94 -4.40
N GLY A 257 -21.97 1.94 -4.58
CA GLY A 257 -22.33 3.36 -4.54
C GLY A 257 -22.65 3.89 -3.14
N LEU A 258 -22.11 3.22 -2.10
CA LEU A 258 -22.39 3.50 -0.70
C LEU A 258 -21.46 4.54 -0.07
N LEU A 259 -20.34 4.82 -0.72
CA LEU A 259 -19.34 5.80 -0.28
C LEU A 259 -19.43 7.07 -1.13
N ALA A 260 -19.30 8.23 -0.49
CA ALA A 260 -19.19 9.50 -1.19
C ALA A 260 -17.91 9.55 -2.03
N ASP A 261 -18.01 10.04 -3.26
CA ASP A 261 -16.85 10.37 -4.09
C ASP A 261 -16.22 11.65 -3.54
N LEU A 262 -14.98 11.55 -3.07
CA LEU A 262 -14.30 12.64 -2.39
C LEU A 262 -13.69 13.65 -3.37
N GLY A 263 -13.76 13.42 -4.69
CA GLY A 263 -13.12 14.28 -5.69
C GLY A 263 -13.45 15.76 -5.54
N GLU A 264 -14.74 16.11 -5.49
CA GLU A 264 -15.18 17.52 -5.38
C GLU A 264 -14.84 18.14 -4.01
N VAL A 265 -15.01 17.39 -2.92
CA VAL A 265 -14.79 17.92 -1.57
C VAL A 265 -13.30 18.03 -1.23
N LEU A 266 -12.42 17.26 -1.89
CA LEU A 266 -10.98 17.33 -1.71
C LEU A 266 -10.34 18.58 -2.31
N GLU A 267 -10.92 19.18 -3.37
CA GLU A 267 -10.36 20.39 -3.99
C GLU A 267 -10.30 21.58 -3.03
N GLY A 268 -11.23 21.64 -2.07
CA GLY A 268 -11.29 22.70 -1.04
C GLY A 268 -10.69 22.30 0.32
N ALA A 269 -10.40 21.03 0.54
CA ALA A 269 -9.93 20.53 1.83
C ALA A 269 -8.42 20.77 2.02
N ALA A 270 -7.98 20.97 3.26
CA ALA A 270 -6.57 21.10 3.63
C ALA A 270 -5.80 19.76 3.62
N ILE A 271 -6.03 18.91 2.61
CA ILE A 271 -5.37 17.63 2.40
C ILE A 271 -4.46 17.75 1.18
N ASN A 272 -3.18 17.48 1.36
CA ASN A 272 -2.24 17.36 0.24
C ASN A 272 -1.94 15.88 -0.05
N PRO A 273 -2.54 15.27 -1.09
CA PRO A 273 -2.28 13.88 -1.45
C PRO A 273 -0.80 13.55 -1.69
N LEU A 274 0.00 14.53 -2.13
CA LEU A 274 1.43 14.33 -2.43
C LEU A 274 2.31 14.19 -1.18
N ASP A 275 1.75 14.53 -0.02
CA ASP A 275 2.38 14.30 1.28
C ASP A 275 2.10 12.88 1.81
N PHE A 276 1.19 12.12 1.20
CA PHE A 276 0.95 10.72 1.54
C PHE A 276 1.81 9.79 0.68
N HIS A 277 2.19 8.63 1.22
CA HIS A 277 2.82 7.58 0.44
C HIS A 277 1.87 7.15 -0.70
N PRO A 278 2.29 7.14 -1.99
CA PRO A 278 1.36 6.92 -3.10
C PRO A 278 0.62 5.58 -3.03
N SER A 279 1.31 4.51 -2.62
CA SER A 279 0.68 3.20 -2.47
C SER A 279 -0.40 3.21 -1.38
N VAL A 280 -0.18 3.97 -0.30
CA VAL A 280 -1.11 4.09 0.82
C VAL A 280 -2.29 4.98 0.43
N TRP A 281 -2.04 6.13 -0.20
CA TRP A 281 -3.09 7.00 -0.75
C TRP A 281 -3.99 6.25 -1.75
N GLY A 282 -3.36 5.46 -2.63
CA GLY A 282 -4.04 4.62 -3.62
C GLY A 282 -4.96 3.56 -3.02
N THR A 283 -4.75 3.14 -1.77
CA THR A 283 -5.69 2.20 -1.11
C THR A 283 -7.08 2.77 -0.93
N GLY A 284 -7.23 4.10 -0.93
CA GLY A 284 -8.51 4.81 -0.88
C GLY A 284 -9.17 5.02 -2.24
N ARG A 285 -8.61 4.47 -3.32
CA ARG A 285 -9.11 4.63 -4.69
C ARG A 285 -9.82 3.39 -5.22
N TRP A 286 -10.87 3.64 -5.99
CA TRP A 286 -11.61 2.62 -6.71
C TRP A 286 -12.07 3.16 -8.06
N ASN A 287 -11.76 2.47 -9.16
CA ASN A 287 -12.12 2.87 -10.53
C ASN A 287 -11.77 4.34 -10.86
N GLY A 288 -10.58 4.78 -10.44
CA GLY A 288 -10.05 6.11 -10.73
C GLY A 288 -10.54 7.22 -9.79
N ARG A 289 -11.46 6.95 -8.86
CA ARG A 289 -12.04 7.93 -7.92
C ARG A 289 -11.55 7.69 -6.49
N GLN A 290 -11.47 8.75 -5.69
CA GLN A 290 -11.08 8.67 -4.28
C GLN A 290 -12.32 8.54 -3.40
N TYR A 291 -12.38 7.53 -2.54
CA TYR A 291 -13.52 7.25 -1.67
C TYR A 291 -13.17 7.23 -0.17
N GLY A 292 -11.88 7.20 0.17
CA GLY A 292 -11.44 7.21 1.56
C GLY A 292 -10.08 7.85 1.76
N ILE A 293 -9.87 8.46 2.93
CA ILE A 293 -8.61 9.07 3.32
C ILE A 293 -7.87 8.12 4.27
N PRO A 294 -6.64 7.69 3.95
CA PRO A 294 -5.86 6.87 4.88
C PRO A 294 -5.51 7.65 6.14
N ILE A 295 -5.95 7.16 7.30
CA ILE A 295 -5.67 7.80 8.59
C ILE A 295 -4.42 7.24 9.25
N TYR A 296 -4.22 5.92 9.14
CA TYR A 296 -2.96 5.28 9.46
C TYR A 296 -2.65 4.14 8.51
N CYS A 297 -1.36 3.81 8.42
CA CYS A 297 -0.84 2.70 7.65
C CYS A 297 -0.03 1.82 8.61
N THR A 298 -0.22 0.51 8.57
CA THR A 298 0.64 -0.45 9.28
C THR A 298 1.21 -1.43 8.28
N ILE A 299 2.33 -2.05 8.61
CA ILE A 299 2.93 -3.09 7.78
C ILE A 299 3.16 -4.34 8.62
N GLU A 300 2.96 -5.52 8.02
CA GLU A 300 3.27 -6.79 8.68
C GLU A 300 4.77 -7.00 8.57
N ILE A 301 5.41 -7.28 9.71
CA ILE A 301 6.86 -7.39 9.86
C ILE A 301 7.19 -8.65 10.66
N LEU A 302 8.46 -9.05 10.64
CA LEU A 302 8.99 -10.02 11.57
C LEU A 302 9.66 -9.27 12.73
N THR A 303 9.36 -9.67 13.96
CA THR A 303 10.08 -9.20 15.15
C THR A 303 10.85 -10.33 15.77
N ALA A 304 12.09 -10.08 16.15
CA ALA A 304 13.00 -11.08 16.72
C ALA A 304 13.58 -10.59 18.05
N ARG A 305 13.78 -11.51 18.99
CA ARG A 305 14.46 -11.25 20.25
C ARG A 305 15.97 -11.17 20.04
N ARG A 306 16.49 -9.95 19.94
CA ARG A 306 17.91 -9.70 19.70
C ARG A 306 18.79 -10.41 20.73
N ASP A 307 18.40 -10.39 22.01
CA ASP A 307 19.15 -11.06 23.07
C ASP A 307 19.21 -12.59 22.88
N LEU A 308 18.12 -13.23 22.45
CA LEU A 308 18.13 -14.68 22.18
C LEU A 308 18.96 -15.05 20.94
N PHE A 309 18.97 -14.19 19.92
CA PHE A 309 19.80 -14.38 18.72
C PHE A 309 21.29 -14.19 19.04
N GLU A 310 21.64 -13.16 19.81
CA GLU A 310 23.00 -12.90 20.27
C GLU A 310 23.53 -14.04 21.15
N ASP A 311 22.75 -14.49 22.13
CA ASP A 311 23.11 -15.60 23.03
C ASP A 311 23.34 -16.92 22.27
N ALA A 312 22.58 -17.15 21.19
CA ALA A 312 22.69 -18.33 20.35
C ALA A 312 23.73 -18.18 19.20
N GLY A 313 24.32 -17.00 19.01
CA GLY A 313 25.22 -16.72 17.89
C GLY A 313 24.55 -16.80 16.51
N LEU A 314 23.23 -16.57 16.44
CA LEU A 314 22.43 -16.66 15.23
C LEU A 314 22.39 -15.33 14.47
N ARG A 315 22.30 -15.40 13.14
CA ARG A 315 21.96 -14.24 12.30
C ARG A 315 20.45 -14.12 12.17
N PHE A 316 19.97 -12.89 12.01
CA PHE A 316 18.56 -12.64 11.74
C PHE A 316 18.14 -13.25 10.40
N PRO A 317 16.96 -13.89 10.32
CA PRO A 317 16.52 -14.55 9.10
C PRO A 317 16.01 -13.55 8.06
N ALA A 318 16.40 -13.77 6.81
CA ALA A 318 15.89 -13.06 5.64
C ALA A 318 14.99 -13.93 4.74
N THR A 319 15.09 -15.26 4.88
CA THR A 319 14.28 -16.23 4.11
C THR A 319 13.44 -17.12 5.01
N CYS A 320 12.40 -17.73 4.43
CA CYS A 320 11.51 -18.67 5.14
C CYS A 320 12.29 -19.84 5.75
N GLU A 321 13.26 -20.41 5.02
CA GLU A 321 14.11 -21.49 5.53
C GLU A 321 15.00 -21.02 6.70
N GLN A 322 15.66 -19.87 6.57
CA GLN A 322 16.47 -19.32 7.67
C GLN A 322 15.63 -19.03 8.91
N LEU A 323 14.38 -18.60 8.73
CA LEU A 323 13.47 -18.39 9.84
C LEU A 323 13.14 -19.72 10.52
N LEU A 324 12.85 -20.78 9.76
CA LEU A 324 12.56 -22.10 10.32
C LEU A 324 13.76 -22.66 11.09
N ASP A 325 14.96 -22.55 10.53
CA ASP A 325 16.20 -22.99 11.19
C ASP A 325 16.42 -22.22 12.51
N ALA A 326 16.26 -20.90 12.49
CA ALA A 326 16.38 -20.09 13.71
C ALA A 326 15.27 -20.39 14.72
N ALA A 327 14.05 -20.63 14.25
CA ALA A 327 12.91 -20.96 15.10
C ALA A 327 13.12 -22.31 15.80
N ASP A 328 13.61 -23.32 15.08
CA ASP A 328 13.92 -24.64 15.63
C ASP A 328 14.97 -24.55 16.75
N VAL A 329 16.09 -23.85 16.50
CA VAL A 329 17.16 -23.66 17.50
C VAL A 329 16.67 -22.91 18.74
N LEU A 330 15.76 -21.95 18.57
CA LEU A 330 15.23 -21.12 19.65
C LEU A 330 13.96 -21.70 20.30
N HIS A 331 13.43 -22.82 19.81
CA HIS A 331 12.25 -23.48 20.34
C HIS A 331 12.64 -24.40 21.52
N ARG A 332 12.30 -23.97 22.74
CA ARG A 332 12.57 -24.65 24.01
C ARG A 332 11.28 -24.75 24.84
N PRO A 333 10.31 -25.57 24.42
CA PRO A 333 8.98 -25.61 25.04
C PRO A 333 9.03 -26.06 26.51
N ASP A 334 9.98 -26.91 26.87
CA ASP A 334 10.23 -27.33 28.27
C ASP A 334 10.63 -26.16 29.19
N GLN A 335 11.09 -25.05 28.61
CA GLN A 335 11.43 -23.80 29.31
C GLN A 335 10.36 -22.71 29.10
N GLY A 336 9.23 -23.05 28.46
CA GLY A 336 8.17 -22.10 28.11
C GLY A 336 8.57 -21.08 27.04
N GLN A 337 9.60 -21.38 26.24
CA GLN A 337 10.05 -20.55 25.13
C GLN A 337 9.76 -21.23 23.80
N TYR A 338 9.06 -20.54 22.90
CA TYR A 338 8.71 -21.01 21.57
C TYR A 338 9.53 -20.27 20.51
N GLY A 339 9.92 -20.95 19.44
CA GLY A 339 10.71 -20.37 18.35
C GLY A 339 10.02 -19.21 17.67
N ILE A 340 8.72 -19.34 17.40
CA ILE A 340 7.92 -18.31 16.74
C ILE A 340 6.46 -18.32 17.17
N VAL A 341 5.78 -17.17 17.11
CA VAL A 341 4.32 -17.07 17.22
C VAL A 341 3.72 -16.26 16.06
N TRP A 342 2.58 -16.69 15.56
CA TRP A 342 1.88 -16.12 14.40
C TRP A 342 0.38 -16.31 14.54
N ASN A 343 -0.42 -15.87 13.57
CA ASN A 343 -1.88 -15.98 13.65
C ASN A 343 -2.36 -17.30 13.04
N GLY A 344 -2.68 -18.29 13.88
CA GLY A 344 -3.21 -19.58 13.44
C GLY A 344 -4.72 -19.72 13.60
N ALA A 345 -5.38 -18.79 14.32
CA ALA A 345 -6.82 -18.84 14.56
C ALA A 345 -7.65 -18.93 13.27
N ARG A 346 -8.64 -19.83 13.27
CA ARG A 346 -9.58 -20.06 12.16
C ARG A 346 -10.29 -18.78 11.73
N GLY A 347 -10.48 -18.62 10.43
CA GLY A 347 -11.12 -17.44 9.84
C GLY A 347 -10.11 -16.35 9.43
N MET A 348 -10.44 -15.08 9.68
CA MET A 348 -9.62 -13.92 9.29
C MET A 348 -8.14 -14.03 9.71
N PRO A 349 -7.77 -14.48 10.92
CA PRO A 349 -6.37 -14.47 11.35
C PRO A 349 -5.44 -15.32 10.46
N ILE A 350 -5.79 -16.59 10.24
CA ILE A 350 -5.00 -17.48 9.38
C ILE A 350 -5.12 -17.15 7.90
N ALA A 351 -6.27 -16.62 7.44
CA ALA A 351 -6.42 -16.12 6.08
C ALA A 351 -5.42 -14.99 5.78
N HIS A 352 -5.24 -14.05 6.71
CA HIS A 352 -4.26 -12.97 6.59
C HIS A 352 -2.83 -13.50 6.59
N SER A 353 -2.49 -14.41 7.50
CA SER A 353 -1.17 -15.05 7.50
C SER A 353 -0.86 -15.73 6.16
N PHE A 354 -1.81 -16.48 5.60
CA PHE A 354 -1.65 -17.08 4.27
C PHE A 354 -1.44 -16.02 3.18
N MET A 355 -2.31 -15.00 3.09
CA MET A 355 -2.20 -13.95 2.06
C MET A 355 -0.87 -13.19 2.12
N PHE A 356 -0.37 -12.92 3.33
CA PHE A 356 0.90 -12.21 3.53
C PHE A 356 2.10 -13.08 3.20
N MET A 357 2.11 -14.34 3.63
CA MET A 357 3.18 -15.26 3.27
C MET A 357 3.18 -15.54 1.77
N LEU A 358 2.02 -15.65 1.12
CA LEU A 358 1.90 -15.75 -0.33
C LEU A 358 2.52 -14.53 -1.04
N ALA A 359 2.27 -13.33 -0.50
CA ALA A 359 2.89 -12.11 -1.00
C ALA A 359 4.41 -12.11 -0.84
N SER A 360 4.94 -12.60 0.27
CA SER A 360 6.38 -12.81 0.48
C SER A 360 6.99 -13.91 -0.42
N HIS A 361 6.15 -14.73 -1.06
CA HIS A 361 6.54 -15.66 -2.14
C HIS A 361 6.38 -15.04 -3.54
N GLY A 362 6.06 -13.75 -3.63
CA GLY A 362 5.88 -13.02 -4.90
C GLY A 362 4.55 -13.29 -5.59
N SER A 363 3.63 -14.02 -4.96
CA SER A 363 2.33 -14.40 -5.53
C SER A 363 1.18 -13.70 -4.79
N SER A 364 0.01 -13.62 -5.41
CA SER A 364 -1.20 -13.00 -4.84
C SER A 364 -2.38 -13.95 -5.00
N VAL A 365 -3.40 -13.79 -4.14
CA VAL A 365 -4.62 -14.61 -4.19
C VAL A 365 -5.44 -14.39 -5.47
N ILE A 366 -5.31 -13.22 -6.08
CA ILE A 366 -5.90 -12.85 -7.36
C ILE A 366 -4.77 -12.44 -8.30
N ASP A 367 -4.83 -12.89 -9.54
CA ASP A 367 -4.03 -12.33 -10.62
C ASP A 367 -4.60 -10.95 -11.00
N ILE A 368 -3.97 -9.92 -10.47
CA ILE A 368 -4.30 -8.52 -10.75
C ILE A 368 -3.12 -7.95 -11.52
N PRO A 369 -3.34 -7.23 -12.64
CA PRO A 369 -2.28 -6.52 -13.31
C PRO A 369 -1.48 -5.68 -12.31
N ARG A 370 -0.21 -6.03 -12.14
CA ARG A 370 0.70 -5.33 -11.24
C ARG A 370 1.44 -4.26 -12.02
N ARG A 371 1.70 -3.14 -11.35
CA ARG A 371 2.67 -2.17 -11.83
C ARG A 371 3.62 -1.82 -10.69
N GLY A 372 4.82 -2.40 -10.76
CA GLY A 372 5.74 -2.44 -9.62
C GLY A 372 5.11 -3.20 -8.44
N GLU A 373 5.24 -2.64 -7.24
CA GLU A 373 4.65 -3.18 -6.00
C GLU A 373 3.21 -2.69 -5.72
N ASN A 374 2.58 -2.03 -6.70
CA ASN A 374 1.21 -1.53 -6.61
C ASN A 374 0.29 -2.35 -7.54
N TRP A 375 -1.00 -2.46 -7.17
CA TRP A 375 -2.04 -2.99 -8.06
C TRP A 375 -2.70 -1.85 -8.85
N THR A 376 -3.28 -2.16 -10.01
CA THR A 376 -4.05 -1.21 -10.82
C THR A 376 -5.53 -1.20 -10.42
N ASP A 377 -6.11 -0.04 -10.10
CA ASP A 377 -7.53 0.08 -9.67
C ASP A 377 -8.58 -0.04 -10.79
N THR A 378 -8.12 -0.40 -11.99
CA THR A 378 -8.92 -0.57 -13.21
C THR A 378 -8.75 -1.99 -13.75
N PHE A 379 -9.45 -2.96 -13.14
CA PHE A 379 -9.53 -4.32 -13.65
C PHE A 379 -10.98 -4.85 -13.64
N ASP A 380 -11.22 -5.91 -14.41
CA ASP A 380 -12.53 -6.56 -14.47
C ASP A 380 -12.80 -7.36 -13.20
N ALA A 381 -13.36 -6.69 -12.19
CA ALA A 381 -13.73 -7.33 -10.93
C ALA A 381 -14.83 -8.41 -11.08
N ALA A 382 -15.51 -8.51 -12.22
CA ALA A 382 -16.51 -9.54 -12.47
C ALA A 382 -15.88 -10.86 -12.97
N ASN A 383 -14.68 -10.81 -13.55
CA ASN A 383 -13.97 -11.98 -14.08
C ASN A 383 -12.60 -12.14 -13.41
N LEU A 384 -12.60 -12.29 -12.09
CA LEU A 384 -11.38 -12.49 -11.30
C LEU A 384 -10.70 -13.81 -11.67
N VAL A 385 -9.39 -13.75 -11.91
CA VAL A 385 -8.53 -14.93 -12.02
C VAL A 385 -7.90 -15.17 -10.66
N LEU A 386 -8.24 -16.29 -10.02
CA LEU A 386 -7.64 -16.68 -8.74
C LEU A 386 -6.31 -17.41 -8.98
N ASN A 387 -5.36 -17.23 -8.07
CA ASN A 387 -4.03 -17.85 -8.12
C ASN A 387 -3.65 -18.49 -6.77
N ILE A 388 -4.66 -19.01 -6.07
CA ILE A 388 -4.55 -19.63 -4.74
C ILE A 388 -4.03 -21.05 -4.87
N ASN A 389 -4.56 -21.83 -5.82
CA ASN A 389 -4.13 -23.18 -6.14
C ASN A 389 -2.92 -23.16 -7.08
N SER A 390 -1.82 -22.64 -6.56
CA SER A 390 -0.55 -22.48 -7.25
C SER A 390 0.58 -23.18 -6.50
N GLU A 391 1.74 -23.32 -7.15
CA GLU A 391 2.93 -23.86 -6.49
C GLU A 391 3.35 -22.98 -5.30
N ALA A 392 3.27 -21.65 -5.45
CA ALA A 392 3.49 -20.72 -4.34
C ALA A 392 2.48 -20.93 -3.20
N GLY A 393 1.21 -21.21 -3.51
CA GLY A 393 0.21 -21.55 -2.49
C GLY A 393 0.56 -22.83 -1.72
N LEU A 394 1.09 -23.85 -2.41
CA LEU A 394 1.53 -25.10 -1.79
C LEU A 394 2.77 -24.89 -0.90
N GLU A 395 3.77 -24.15 -1.39
CA GLU A 395 4.97 -23.78 -0.63
C GLU A 395 4.59 -23.03 0.66
N VAL A 396 3.60 -22.14 0.60
CA VAL A 396 3.13 -21.39 1.78
C VAL A 396 2.42 -22.30 2.78
N VAL A 397 1.56 -23.22 2.34
CA VAL A 397 0.90 -24.17 3.26
C VAL A 397 1.92 -25.09 3.91
N ASP A 398 2.92 -25.57 3.16
CA ASP A 398 4.05 -26.34 3.72
C ASP A 398 4.83 -25.54 4.77
N TYR A 399 5.16 -24.29 4.45
CA TYR A 399 5.83 -23.38 5.38
C TYR A 399 5.00 -23.17 6.66
N MET A 400 3.70 -22.93 6.54
CA MET A 400 2.80 -22.78 7.70
C MET A 400 2.74 -24.06 8.54
N GLN A 401 2.68 -25.24 7.93
CA GLN A 401 2.73 -26.52 8.64
C GLN A 401 4.05 -26.71 9.38
N ARG A 402 5.19 -26.33 8.78
CA ARG A 402 6.51 -26.38 9.44
C ARG A 402 6.63 -25.38 10.58
N LEU A 403 6.03 -24.19 10.47
CA LEU A 403 5.96 -23.23 11.58
C LEU A 403 5.23 -23.79 12.79
N VAL A 404 4.20 -24.64 12.61
CA VAL A 404 3.46 -25.25 13.73
C VAL A 404 4.41 -25.99 14.67
N ALA A 405 5.41 -26.69 14.13
CA ALA A 405 6.35 -27.48 14.93
C ALA A 405 7.19 -26.66 15.91
N CYS A 406 7.43 -25.37 15.62
CA CYS A 406 8.20 -24.46 16.46
C CYS A 406 7.33 -23.37 17.15
N SER A 407 6.01 -23.52 17.10
CA SER A 407 5.02 -22.58 17.66
C SER A 407 4.46 -23.03 19.02
N PRO A 408 3.75 -22.16 19.75
CA PRO A 408 2.96 -22.55 20.92
C PRO A 408 1.96 -23.68 20.62
N PRO A 409 1.63 -24.55 21.59
CA PRO A 409 0.72 -25.68 21.38
C PRO A 409 -0.71 -25.26 21.03
N ASP A 410 -1.11 -24.05 21.43
CA ASP A 410 -2.41 -23.42 21.15
C ASP A 410 -2.40 -22.53 19.90
N ILE A 411 -1.39 -22.64 19.02
CA ILE A 411 -1.24 -21.77 17.83
C ILE A 411 -2.49 -21.72 16.93
N ALA A 412 -3.26 -22.81 16.85
CA ALA A 412 -4.51 -22.88 16.09
C ALA A 412 -5.63 -21.97 16.63
N GLU A 413 -5.47 -21.39 17.83
CA GLU A 413 -6.42 -20.48 18.48
C GLU A 413 -5.85 -19.06 18.64
N ILE A 414 -4.61 -18.82 18.25
CA ILE A 414 -3.92 -17.54 18.44
C ILE A 414 -4.32 -16.54 17.35
N ASP A 415 -4.86 -15.39 17.76
CA ASP A 415 -5.09 -14.19 16.95
C ASP A 415 -4.04 -13.09 17.22
N TRP A 416 -4.20 -11.92 16.60
CA TRP A 416 -3.26 -10.80 16.75
C TRP A 416 -3.03 -10.35 18.19
N ASN A 417 -4.01 -10.48 19.10
CA ASN A 417 -3.89 -10.09 20.49
C ASN A 417 -3.08 -11.13 21.27
N GLN A 418 -3.46 -12.42 21.22
CA GLN A 418 -2.73 -13.46 21.97
C GLN A 418 -1.30 -13.60 21.44
N ARG A 419 -1.08 -13.43 20.12
CA ARG A 419 0.26 -13.41 19.52
C ARG A 419 1.17 -12.37 20.17
N ILE A 420 0.65 -11.16 20.39
CA ILE A 420 1.38 -10.07 21.04
C ILE A 420 1.65 -10.42 22.50
N ASP A 421 0.68 -10.99 23.22
CA ASP A 421 0.85 -11.37 24.62
C ASP A 421 1.92 -12.47 24.79
N TYR A 422 2.00 -13.43 23.86
CA TYR A 422 3.08 -14.43 23.81
C TYR A 422 4.46 -13.77 23.68
N PHE A 423 4.60 -12.80 22.77
CA PHE A 423 5.89 -12.13 22.54
C PHE A 423 6.26 -11.21 23.71
N ILE A 424 5.36 -10.34 24.16
CA ILE A 424 5.57 -9.37 25.26
C ILE A 424 5.89 -10.07 26.59
N SER A 425 5.27 -11.22 26.85
CA SER A 425 5.56 -12.04 28.05
C SER A 425 6.91 -12.76 27.98
N GLY A 426 7.64 -12.66 26.86
CA GLY A 426 8.95 -13.26 26.64
C GLY A 426 8.90 -14.74 26.25
N ARG A 427 7.72 -15.29 25.94
CA ARG A 427 7.51 -16.72 25.62
C ARG A 427 7.81 -17.07 24.17
N ALA A 428 8.01 -16.10 23.27
CA ALA A 428 8.35 -16.35 21.88
C ALA A 428 9.65 -15.64 21.48
N ALA A 429 10.51 -16.32 20.72
CA ALA A 429 11.77 -15.76 20.23
C ALA A 429 11.55 -14.89 18.98
N MET A 430 10.60 -15.25 18.14
CA MET A 430 10.15 -14.45 17.00
C MET A 430 8.63 -14.30 16.99
N ALA A 431 8.15 -13.27 16.32
CA ALA A 431 6.73 -13.09 16.05
C ALA A 431 6.51 -12.35 14.73
N TYR A 432 5.54 -12.77 13.93
CA TYR A 432 4.96 -11.85 12.95
C TYR A 432 4.20 -10.76 13.71
N CYS A 433 4.25 -9.52 13.24
CA CYS A 433 3.62 -8.40 13.94
C CYS A 433 3.22 -7.29 12.97
N TRP A 434 2.06 -6.66 13.21
CA TRP A 434 1.75 -5.37 12.62
C TRP A 434 2.52 -4.27 13.36
N THR A 435 3.17 -3.37 12.63
CA THR A 435 3.94 -2.25 13.22
C THR A 435 3.16 -1.39 14.21
N MET A 436 1.84 -1.22 14.02
CA MET A 436 0.96 -0.50 14.95
C MET A 436 0.87 -1.19 16.33
N ARG A 437 1.02 -2.51 16.40
CA ARG A 437 1.00 -3.31 17.63
C ARG A 437 2.39 -3.46 18.23
N ALA A 438 3.43 -3.44 17.40
CA ALA A 438 4.82 -3.54 17.82
C ALA A 438 5.24 -2.43 18.80
N ALA A 439 4.58 -1.27 18.79
CA ALA A 439 4.82 -0.21 19.77
C ALA A 439 4.60 -0.66 21.23
N ARG A 440 3.68 -1.62 21.45
CA ARG A 440 3.43 -2.21 22.78
C ARG A 440 4.69 -2.86 23.37
N PHE A 441 5.61 -3.34 22.53
CA PHE A 441 6.84 -4.00 22.97
C PHE A 441 7.76 -3.06 23.78
N GLU A 442 7.77 -1.77 23.44
CA GLU A 442 8.63 -0.76 24.09
C GLU A 442 7.89 0.05 25.16
N HIS A 443 6.58 0.28 24.98
CA HIS A 443 5.80 1.19 25.82
C HIS A 443 5.03 0.50 26.95
N GLU A 444 4.64 -0.78 26.82
CA GLU A 444 3.92 -1.46 27.89
C GLU A 444 4.82 -1.78 29.08
N LEU A 445 4.36 -1.41 30.28
CA LEU A 445 5.09 -1.67 31.53
C LEU A 445 5.32 -3.17 31.78
N ALA A 446 4.37 -4.01 31.36
CA ALA A 446 4.46 -5.46 31.51
C ALA A 446 5.40 -6.14 30.48
N SER A 447 5.94 -5.38 29.51
CA SER A 447 6.78 -5.93 28.46
C SER A 447 8.13 -6.41 28.98
N LYS A 448 8.37 -7.72 28.90
CA LYS A 448 9.66 -8.35 29.23
C LYS A 448 10.67 -8.24 28.08
N VAL A 449 10.23 -7.80 26.91
CA VAL A 449 11.03 -7.72 25.68
C VAL A 449 11.46 -6.31 25.34
N LYS A 450 11.13 -5.32 26.18
CA LYS A 450 11.52 -3.93 26.02
C LYS A 450 13.01 -3.77 25.75
N ARG A 451 13.36 -3.02 24.69
CA ARG A 451 14.74 -2.79 24.20
C ARG A 451 15.48 -4.04 23.73
N LYS A 452 14.81 -5.19 23.64
CA LYS A 452 15.37 -6.48 23.22
C LYS A 452 14.82 -6.95 21.87
N VAL A 453 14.09 -6.10 21.17
CA VAL A 453 13.44 -6.44 19.89
C VAL A 453 14.25 -5.87 18.73
N GLU A 454 14.47 -6.70 17.72
CA GLU A 454 14.88 -6.29 16.38
C GLU A 454 13.67 -6.34 15.43
N TYR A 455 13.53 -5.34 14.56
CA TYR A 455 12.47 -5.24 13.56
C TYR A 455 13.02 -5.62 12.19
N LEU A 456 12.43 -6.63 11.57
CA LEU A 456 12.90 -7.25 10.34
C LEU A 456 11.79 -7.24 9.28
N PRO A 457 12.13 -7.14 7.98
CA PRO A 457 11.15 -7.38 6.92
C PRO A 457 10.59 -8.81 7.06
N PRO A 458 9.37 -9.09 6.57
CA PRO A 458 8.92 -10.47 6.46
C PRO A 458 9.92 -11.31 5.67
N PRO A 459 10.23 -12.53 6.13
CA PRO A 459 11.07 -13.44 5.38
C PRO A 459 10.39 -13.78 4.06
N ALA A 460 11.17 -13.84 3.01
CA ALA A 460 10.66 -14.15 1.68
C ALA A 460 11.16 -15.50 1.20
N ARG A 461 10.59 -15.99 0.09
CA ARG A 461 11.09 -17.18 -0.61
C ARG A 461 12.57 -17.04 -0.97
N SER A 462 12.99 -15.83 -1.32
CA SER A 462 14.38 -15.46 -1.56
C SER A 462 14.63 -14.04 -1.08
N GLU A 463 15.89 -13.69 -0.77
CA GLU A 463 16.25 -12.35 -0.30
C GLU A 463 15.84 -11.21 -1.25
N ARG A 464 15.66 -11.52 -2.54
CA ARG A 464 15.25 -10.56 -3.59
C ARG A 464 13.74 -10.30 -3.63
N ALA A 465 12.92 -11.11 -2.95
CA ALA A 465 11.46 -11.06 -3.02
C ALA A 465 10.79 -10.47 -1.75
N SER A 466 11.58 -9.88 -0.84
CA SER A 466 11.06 -9.36 0.43
C SER A 466 10.23 -8.08 0.23
N THR A 467 8.92 -8.24 0.42
CA THR A 467 7.93 -7.16 0.47
C THR A 467 7.12 -7.27 1.76
N ALA A 468 6.76 -6.12 2.33
CA ALA A 468 5.99 -5.99 3.55
C ALA A 468 4.54 -5.60 3.21
N PRO A 469 3.56 -6.46 3.53
CA PRO A 469 2.16 -6.17 3.35
C PRO A 469 1.70 -4.95 4.12
N VAL A 470 1.00 -4.04 3.43
CA VAL A 470 0.38 -2.86 3.99
C VAL A 470 -1.04 -3.16 4.47
N GLY A 471 -1.37 -2.62 5.63
CA GLY A 471 -2.73 -2.50 6.12
C GLY A 471 -2.99 -1.15 6.75
N GLY A 472 -4.15 -1.03 7.38
CA GLY A 472 -4.65 0.22 7.91
C GLY A 472 -6.10 0.45 7.55
N PHE A 473 -6.56 1.64 7.88
CA PHE A 473 -7.96 2.03 7.74
C PHE A 473 -8.08 3.31 6.94
N LEU A 474 -9.21 3.40 6.26
CA LEU A 474 -9.64 4.56 5.51
C LEU A 474 -10.78 5.22 6.27
N LEU A 475 -10.73 6.54 6.44
CA LEU A 475 -11.89 7.32 6.84
C LEU A 475 -12.73 7.58 5.60
N THR A 476 -13.99 7.15 5.64
CA THR A 476 -14.94 7.27 4.53
C THR A 476 -16.19 8.00 4.97
N ILE A 477 -16.87 8.62 4.01
CA ILE A 477 -18.11 9.36 4.23
C ILE A 477 -19.25 8.59 3.55
N PRO A 478 -20.36 8.27 4.25
CA PRO A 478 -21.54 7.68 3.62
C PRO A 478 -22.07 8.54 2.46
N ALA A 479 -22.42 7.91 1.34
CA ALA A 479 -22.95 8.59 0.15
C ALA A 479 -24.31 9.28 0.39
N THR A 480 -24.99 8.93 1.48
CA THR A 480 -26.30 9.49 1.88
C THR A 480 -26.21 10.94 2.36
N HIS A 481 -25.02 11.42 2.73
CA HIS A 481 -24.84 12.80 3.19
C HIS A 481 -24.94 13.80 2.04
N THR A 482 -25.50 14.97 2.29
CA THR A 482 -25.52 16.08 1.31
C THR A 482 -24.10 16.57 1.04
N LEU A 483 -23.86 17.15 -0.13
CA LEU A 483 -22.54 17.70 -0.48
C LEU A 483 -22.02 18.73 0.53
N GLU A 484 -22.90 19.58 1.07
CA GLU A 484 -22.55 20.54 2.12
C GLU A 484 -22.06 19.83 3.39
N ARG A 485 -22.77 18.77 3.81
CA ARG A 485 -22.35 17.97 4.96
C ARG A 485 -21.06 17.21 4.69
N GLN A 486 -20.87 16.68 3.48
CA GLN A 486 -19.61 16.06 3.06
C GLN A 486 -18.42 17.03 3.13
N LYS A 487 -18.61 18.31 2.77
CA LYS A 487 -17.58 19.36 2.91
C LYS A 487 -17.18 19.59 4.37
N GLN A 488 -18.16 19.71 5.27
CA GLN A 488 -17.89 19.82 6.71
C GLN A 488 -17.14 18.59 7.26
N ILE A 489 -17.54 17.39 6.83
CA ILE A 489 -16.91 16.15 7.28
C ILE A 489 -15.49 16.01 6.72
N ILE A 490 -15.24 16.38 5.47
CA ILE A 490 -13.87 16.29 4.90
C ILE A 490 -12.93 17.28 5.57
N ASP A 491 -13.40 18.46 6.00
CA ASP A 491 -12.57 19.43 6.72
C ASP A 491 -12.15 18.86 8.09
N ALA A 492 -13.07 18.19 8.77
CA ALA A 492 -12.74 17.43 9.98
C ALA A 492 -11.71 16.32 9.72
N ILE A 493 -11.92 15.51 8.67
CA ILE A 493 -10.96 14.47 8.26
C ILE A 493 -9.60 15.08 7.89
N ALA A 494 -9.57 16.23 7.21
CA ALA A 494 -8.37 16.94 6.80
C ALA A 494 -7.53 17.33 8.01
N TRP A 495 -8.19 17.86 9.04
CA TRP A 495 -7.57 18.17 10.31
C TRP A 495 -7.08 16.91 11.04
N MET A 496 -7.92 15.88 11.16
CA MET A 496 -7.55 14.61 11.81
C MET A 496 -6.34 13.96 11.12
N ALA A 497 -6.28 14.11 9.80
CA ALA A 497 -5.21 13.61 8.96
C ALA A 497 -4.08 14.64 8.76
N SER A 498 -4.04 15.76 9.49
CA SER A 498 -2.97 16.77 9.36
C SER A 498 -1.61 16.26 9.85
N PRO A 499 -0.48 16.80 9.35
CA PRO A 499 0.84 16.47 9.85
C PRO A 499 0.98 16.64 11.38
N GLU A 500 0.39 17.70 11.94
CA GLU A 500 0.41 18.04 13.35
C GLU A 500 -0.35 17.00 14.19
N ALA A 501 -1.56 16.63 13.76
CA ALA A 501 -2.36 15.61 14.43
C ALA A 501 -1.70 14.23 14.35
N MET A 502 -1.21 13.84 13.18
CA MET A 502 -0.49 12.57 13.00
C MET A 502 0.79 12.51 13.82
N LYS A 503 1.56 13.60 13.90
CA LYS A 503 2.75 13.66 14.76
C LYS A 503 2.41 13.53 16.25
N ALA A 504 1.30 14.12 16.70
CA ALA A 504 0.84 13.94 18.08
C ALA A 504 0.57 12.47 18.40
N HIS A 505 -0.02 11.71 17.46
CA HIS A 505 -0.19 10.26 17.61
C HIS A 505 1.15 9.51 17.68
N VAL A 506 2.14 9.89 16.84
CA VAL A 506 3.49 9.27 16.90
C VAL A 506 4.11 9.43 18.28
N LYS A 507 4.04 10.63 18.87
CA LYS A 507 4.56 10.88 20.24
C LYS A 507 3.84 10.08 21.32
N ASN A 508 2.57 9.74 21.10
CA ASN A 508 1.75 8.95 22.02
C ASN A 508 1.89 7.43 21.84
N GLY A 509 2.94 6.97 21.12
CA GLY A 509 3.27 5.54 21.00
C GLY A 509 2.70 4.87 19.75
N PHE A 510 2.37 5.62 18.70
CA PHE A 510 1.90 5.09 17.42
C PHE A 510 2.88 5.41 16.30
N PRO A 511 3.91 4.57 16.08
CA PRO A 511 5.07 4.90 15.25
C PRO A 511 4.80 4.78 13.75
N VAL A 512 3.56 4.96 13.32
CA VAL A 512 3.17 4.83 11.92
C VAL A 512 2.28 5.97 11.48
N ALA A 513 2.67 6.62 10.39
CA ALA A 513 1.90 7.64 9.71
C ALA A 513 1.96 7.38 8.20
N PRO A 514 0.86 7.63 7.47
CA PRO A 514 0.84 7.46 6.02
C PRO A 514 1.53 8.64 5.30
N ARG A 515 1.96 9.67 6.03
CA ARG A 515 2.56 10.91 5.51
C ARG A 515 4.08 10.94 5.54
N PHE A 516 4.69 11.45 4.47
CA PHE A 516 6.14 11.68 4.38
C PHE A 516 6.61 12.76 5.34
N SER A 517 5.89 13.88 5.46
CA SER A 517 6.22 14.95 6.40
C SER A 517 6.40 14.44 7.83
N VAL A 518 5.49 13.59 8.29
CA VAL A 518 5.52 13.01 9.63
C VAL A 518 6.66 11.99 9.78
N CYS A 519 6.88 11.12 8.78
CA CYS A 519 7.97 10.16 8.81
C CYS A 519 9.36 10.81 8.70
N ALA A 520 9.47 11.99 8.08
CA ALA A 520 10.71 12.76 7.95
C ALA A 520 10.98 13.67 9.17
N ASP A 521 10.00 13.89 10.05
CA ASP A 521 10.15 14.75 11.22
C ASP A 521 11.20 14.17 12.19
N PRO A 522 12.22 14.96 12.61
CA PRO A 522 13.27 14.47 13.50
C PRO A 522 12.77 13.99 14.88
N GLU A 523 11.71 14.58 15.41
CA GLU A 523 11.10 14.14 16.68
C GLU A 523 10.35 12.82 16.48
N ALA A 524 9.66 12.64 15.34
CA ALA A 524 9.04 11.36 15.01
C ALA A 524 10.08 10.25 14.82
N LEU A 525 11.16 10.51 14.08
CA LEU A 525 12.26 9.55 13.85
C LEU A 525 13.03 9.17 15.11
N SER A 526 13.09 10.07 16.10
CA SER A 526 13.73 9.80 17.39
C SER A 526 12.79 9.12 18.39
N SER A 527 11.47 9.24 18.21
CA SER A 527 10.47 8.67 19.13
C SER A 527 10.44 7.13 19.10
N SER A 528 10.68 6.50 17.94
CA SER A 528 10.58 5.05 17.80
C SER A 528 11.45 4.48 16.66
N PRO A 529 12.17 3.37 16.90
CA PRO A 529 12.87 2.64 15.84
C PRO A 529 11.95 2.15 14.70
N ILE A 530 10.67 1.93 14.99
CA ILE A 530 9.68 1.47 14.00
C ILE A 530 9.47 2.51 12.90
N VAL A 531 9.43 3.81 13.23
CA VAL A 531 9.26 4.89 12.22
C VAL A 531 10.38 4.80 11.18
N ARG A 532 11.63 4.73 11.64
CA ARG A 532 12.82 4.60 10.79
C ARG A 532 12.83 3.32 9.98
N PHE A 533 12.35 2.22 10.57
CA PHE A 533 12.26 0.93 9.89
C PHE A 533 11.24 0.99 8.73
N VAL A 534 10.05 1.53 8.98
CA VAL A 534 8.98 1.67 7.97
C VAL A 534 9.40 2.64 6.86
N ASP A 535 9.97 3.80 7.21
CA ASP A 535 10.45 4.80 6.23
C ASP A 535 11.50 4.20 5.29
N ARG A 536 12.43 3.39 5.81
CA ARG A 536 13.41 2.68 4.99
C ARG A 536 12.76 1.68 4.03
N LEU A 537 11.76 0.90 4.47
CA LEU A 537 11.03 0.00 3.58
C LEU A 537 10.26 0.75 2.48
N ALA A 538 9.65 1.88 2.81
CA ALA A 538 8.96 2.74 1.87
C ALA A 538 9.91 3.27 0.78
N ARG A 539 11.04 3.84 1.17
CA ARG A 539 12.04 4.40 0.24
C ARG A 539 12.64 3.36 -0.70
N HIS A 540 12.78 2.12 -0.25
CA HIS A 540 13.26 1.00 -1.07
C HIS A 540 12.17 0.27 -1.85
N GLN A 541 10.95 0.81 -1.91
CA GLN A 541 9.80 0.20 -2.60
C GLN A 541 9.54 -1.24 -2.14
N LYS A 542 9.66 -1.52 -0.84
CA LYS A 542 9.40 -2.83 -0.25
C LYS A 542 8.02 -2.94 0.38
N LEU A 543 7.14 -1.97 0.14
CA LEU A 543 5.77 -1.99 0.65
C LEU A 543 4.82 -2.52 -0.43
N ASN A 544 4.02 -3.54 -0.11
CA ASN A 544 3.02 -4.07 -1.02
C ASN A 544 1.60 -3.78 -0.53
N THR A 545 0.70 -3.41 -1.44
CA THR A 545 -0.73 -3.21 -1.14
C THR A 545 -1.63 -4.25 -1.79
N TRP A 546 -1.07 -5.04 -2.71
CA TRP A 546 -1.79 -6.02 -3.52
C TRP A 546 -2.04 -7.36 -2.80
N SER A 547 -1.44 -7.58 -1.63
CA SER A 547 -1.61 -8.82 -0.84
C SER A 547 -3.04 -9.03 -0.33
N ARG A 548 -3.77 -7.93 -0.09
CA ARG A 548 -5.21 -7.93 0.24
C ARG A 548 -5.94 -6.97 -0.70
N PRO A 549 -6.21 -7.39 -1.93
CA PRO A 549 -6.76 -6.49 -2.94
C PRO A 549 -8.18 -6.08 -2.55
N PRO A 550 -8.56 -4.80 -2.73
CA PRO A 550 -9.86 -4.31 -2.30
C PRO A 550 -10.95 -4.67 -3.32
N VAL A 551 -11.19 -5.96 -3.58
CA VAL A 551 -12.26 -6.43 -4.48
C VAL A 551 -13.60 -6.51 -3.76
N PRO A 552 -14.75 -6.37 -4.46
CA PRO A 552 -16.07 -6.54 -3.85
C PRO A 552 -16.26 -7.90 -3.15
N GLY A 553 -15.64 -8.96 -3.68
CA GLY A 553 -15.67 -10.31 -3.11
C GLY A 553 -14.67 -10.58 -1.98
N TYR A 554 -13.95 -9.57 -1.46
CA TYR A 554 -12.84 -9.77 -0.52
C TYR A 554 -13.25 -10.53 0.74
N MET A 555 -14.41 -10.22 1.33
CA MET A 555 -14.87 -10.91 2.54
C MET A 555 -15.13 -12.40 2.32
N GLU A 556 -15.58 -12.79 1.11
CA GLU A 556 -15.77 -14.20 0.77
C GLU A 556 -14.43 -14.91 0.58
N ILE A 557 -13.45 -14.23 -0.06
CA ILE A 557 -12.07 -14.72 -0.18
C ILE A 557 -11.48 -14.98 1.21
N GLU A 558 -11.56 -14.00 2.09
CA GLU A 558 -11.01 -14.07 3.44
C GLU A 558 -11.67 -15.20 4.26
N ARG A 559 -13.01 -15.30 4.23
CA ARG A 559 -13.76 -16.33 4.93
C ARG A 559 -13.38 -17.73 4.45
N VAL A 560 -13.39 -17.96 3.13
CA VAL A 560 -13.08 -19.28 2.56
C VAL A 560 -11.63 -19.67 2.83
N LEU A 561 -10.67 -18.77 2.62
CA LEU A 561 -9.26 -19.03 2.96
C LEU A 561 -9.09 -19.34 4.44
N GLY A 562 -9.78 -18.62 5.31
CA GLY A 562 -9.72 -18.82 6.75
C GLY A 562 -10.22 -20.19 7.22
N GLU A 563 -11.06 -20.84 6.44
CA GLU A 563 -11.54 -22.20 6.69
C GLU A 563 -10.63 -23.25 6.02
N GLU A 564 -10.37 -23.10 4.73
CA GLU A 564 -9.63 -24.07 3.93
C GLU A 564 -8.16 -24.19 4.34
N ILE A 565 -7.50 -23.06 4.59
CA ILE A 565 -6.10 -23.06 5.03
C ILE A 565 -6.00 -23.59 6.45
N HIS A 566 -6.95 -23.26 7.32
CA HIS A 566 -6.99 -23.80 8.68
C HIS A 566 -7.08 -25.33 8.66
N ASP A 567 -7.98 -25.88 7.85
CA ASP A 567 -8.17 -27.32 7.75
C ASP A 567 -6.93 -28.01 7.13
N ALA A 568 -6.24 -27.34 6.22
CA ALA A 568 -4.98 -27.84 5.64
C ALA A 568 -3.82 -27.85 6.65
N VAL A 569 -3.71 -26.81 7.47
CA VAL A 569 -2.60 -26.66 8.41
C VAL A 569 -2.81 -27.53 9.66
N PHE A 570 -4.03 -27.61 10.18
CA PHE A 570 -4.31 -28.20 11.50
C PHE A 570 -5.17 -29.47 11.49
N HIS A 571 -5.96 -29.72 10.44
CA HIS A 571 -6.91 -30.85 10.40
C HIS A 571 -6.58 -31.92 9.34
N GLY A 572 -5.38 -31.85 8.75
CA GLY A 572 -4.89 -32.89 7.83
C GLY A 572 -5.56 -32.90 6.46
N LYS A 573 -6.27 -31.83 6.08
CA LYS A 573 -6.74 -31.68 4.69
C LYS A 573 -5.52 -31.55 3.78
N LYS A 574 -5.48 -32.30 2.68
CA LYS A 574 -4.36 -32.25 1.74
C LYS A 574 -4.21 -30.83 1.17
N PRO A 575 -3.01 -30.20 1.21
CA PRO A 575 -2.82 -28.81 0.77
C PRO A 575 -3.40 -28.51 -0.62
N ARG A 576 -3.09 -29.36 -1.61
CA ARG A 576 -3.60 -29.19 -2.99
C ARG A 576 -5.13 -29.26 -3.08
N THR A 577 -5.77 -30.07 -2.24
CA THR A 577 -7.23 -30.15 -2.18
C THR A 577 -7.81 -28.92 -1.51
N ALA A 578 -7.24 -28.45 -0.39
CA ALA A 578 -7.69 -27.25 0.28
C ALA A 578 -7.60 -26.00 -0.61
N LEU A 579 -6.49 -25.82 -1.34
CA LEU A 579 -6.33 -24.68 -2.26
C LEU A 579 -7.30 -24.75 -3.43
N ALA A 580 -7.52 -25.94 -4.01
CA ALA A 580 -8.49 -26.14 -5.09
C ALA A 580 -9.94 -25.89 -4.62
N ASP A 581 -10.30 -26.40 -3.45
CA ASP A 581 -11.61 -26.17 -2.85
C ASP A 581 -11.81 -24.68 -2.53
N ALA A 582 -10.77 -23.99 -2.04
CA ALA A 582 -10.81 -22.55 -1.81
C ALA A 582 -11.16 -21.77 -3.07
N GLU A 583 -10.48 -22.03 -4.19
CA GLU A 583 -10.79 -21.37 -5.46
C GLU A 583 -12.21 -21.66 -5.94
N ALA A 584 -12.62 -22.93 -5.90
CA ALA A 584 -13.96 -23.33 -6.33
C ALA A 584 -15.06 -22.66 -5.50
N ARG A 585 -14.89 -22.60 -4.18
CA ARG A 585 -15.84 -21.97 -3.25
C ARG A 585 -15.89 -20.45 -3.44
N ILE A 586 -14.73 -19.79 -3.58
CA ILE A 586 -14.64 -18.35 -3.83
C ILE A 586 -15.33 -17.99 -5.15
N LEU A 587 -15.01 -18.69 -6.24
CA LEU A 587 -15.65 -18.45 -7.53
C LEU A 587 -17.16 -18.70 -7.45
N GLY A 588 -17.60 -19.75 -6.75
CA GLY A 588 -19.02 -20.00 -6.51
C GLY A 588 -19.72 -18.86 -5.76
N GLY A 589 -19.11 -18.34 -4.70
CA GLY A 589 -19.65 -17.26 -3.88
C GLY A 589 -19.73 -15.91 -4.62
N ILE A 590 -18.71 -15.58 -5.41
CA ILE A 590 -18.65 -14.33 -6.19
C ILE A 590 -19.67 -14.33 -7.34
N HIS A 591 -19.83 -15.45 -8.05
CA HIS A 591 -20.84 -15.53 -9.12
C HIS A 591 -22.27 -15.67 -8.58
N GLY A 592 -22.45 -16.35 -7.44
CA GLY A 592 -23.75 -16.51 -6.78
C GLY A 592 -24.33 -15.17 -6.29
N SER A 593 -23.51 -14.32 -5.69
CA SER A 593 -23.90 -12.98 -5.21
C SER A 593 -24.28 -12.03 -6.35
N ALA A 594 -23.55 -12.02 -7.46
CA ALA A 594 -23.88 -11.20 -8.65
C ALA A 594 -25.27 -11.52 -9.25
N SER A 595 -25.70 -12.79 -9.19
CA SER A 595 -27.01 -13.23 -9.68
C SER A 595 -28.18 -12.79 -8.79
N HIS A 596 -27.94 -12.60 -7.49
CA HIS A 596 -28.94 -12.14 -6.53
C HIS A 596 -29.19 -10.64 -6.66
N THR A 597 -28.12 -9.84 -6.80
CA THR A 597 -28.22 -8.38 -6.96
C THR A 597 -28.93 -7.97 -8.27
N GLN A 598 -28.77 -8.74 -9.35
CA GLN A 598 -29.52 -8.53 -10.60
C GLN A 598 -31.02 -8.87 -10.48
N ARG A 599 -31.39 -9.85 -9.65
CA ARG A 599 -32.81 -10.17 -9.39
C ARG A 599 -33.49 -9.11 -8.53
N GLU A 600 -32.81 -8.58 -7.53
CA GLU A 600 -33.37 -7.53 -6.66
C GLU A 600 -33.53 -6.19 -7.38
N THR A 601 -32.56 -5.80 -8.22
CA THR A 601 -32.66 -4.60 -9.06
C THR A 601 -33.73 -4.72 -10.16
N SER A 602 -33.94 -5.93 -10.71
CA SER A 602 -35.05 -6.22 -11.62
C SER A 602 -36.42 -6.13 -10.92
N ASN A 603 -36.52 -6.55 -9.66
CA ASN A 603 -37.78 -6.49 -8.90
C ASN A 603 -38.10 -5.06 -8.44
N ARG A 604 -37.09 -4.25 -8.08
CA ARG A 604 -37.29 -2.81 -7.76
C ARG A 604 -37.62 -1.93 -8.96
N ARG A 605 -37.37 -2.38 -10.20
CA ARG A 605 -37.81 -1.68 -11.42
C ARG A 605 -39.20 -2.11 -11.91
N ARG A 606 -39.78 -3.15 -11.31
CA ARG A 606 -41.11 -3.68 -11.64
C ARG A 606 -42.19 -3.36 -10.59
N ALA A 607 -41.78 -2.89 -9.40
CA ALA A 607 -42.64 -2.24 -8.42
C ALA A 607 -42.47 -0.72 -8.59
#